data_AF-A0A973MKR7-F1
#
_entry.id   AF-A0A973MKR7-F1
#
_cell.length_a   1.000
_cell.length_b   1.000
_cell.length_c   1.000
_cell.angle_alpha   90.00
_cell.angle_beta   90.00
_cell.angle_gamma   90.00
#
_symmetry.space_group_name_H-M   'P 1'
#
loop_
_entity.id
_entity.type
_entity.pdbx_description
1 polymer ?
#
loop_
_entity_poly.entity_id
_entity_poly.type
_entity_poly.pdbx_seq_one_letter_code
_entity_poly.pdbx_strand_id
1 'polypeptide(L)'
;MTQATHSGGAGAQTSARAYQGWQVEKINFMFGLSTQRALMLGAAVLIATMPIAMSNMSGIVVAWPIALVLALLVFIRIAGRTTDEWAMAVVSYAALRIRSQHKFLGAAFSPLSKGGKAASIPDLPGFLAPVRILVADMGNGRELAVAYNRHEQSYTAVAKVRFPGIGLVDSGRRDQRVAGWGSLISGLCTEGNPITRVQALQRLVPESGAELRRWHEDHISDDAPILALEVSQQLLGAATVSTSNREA
;
A
#
# COMPACT_ATOMS: atom_id res chain seq x y z
N MET A 1 -31.10 -57.17 -16.75
CA MET A 1 -29.99 -57.11 -15.79
C MET A 1 -28.77 -56.60 -16.55
N THR A 2 -28.67 -55.33 -16.93
CA THR A 2 -28.71 -54.08 -16.15
C THR A 2 -27.59 -54.01 -15.11
N GLN A 3 -26.40 -53.60 -15.54
CA GLN A 3 -25.51 -52.82 -14.70
C GLN A 3 -24.96 -51.66 -15.52
N ALA A 4 -25.46 -50.47 -15.19
CA ALA A 4 -24.92 -49.19 -15.61
C ALA A 4 -23.77 -48.85 -14.66
N THR A 5 -22.55 -48.78 -15.18
CA THR A 5 -21.41 -48.22 -14.45
C THR A 5 -21.47 -46.71 -14.60
N HIS A 6 -22.05 -46.05 -13.60
CA HIS A 6 -21.99 -44.61 -13.44
C HIS A 6 -20.52 -44.18 -13.33
N SER A 7 -20.04 -43.45 -14.34
CA SER A 7 -18.81 -42.67 -14.25
C SER A 7 -19.03 -41.58 -13.21
N GLY A 8 -18.46 -41.78 -12.03
CA GLY A 8 -18.36 -40.75 -11.00
C GLY A 8 -17.50 -39.61 -11.53
N GLY A 9 -18.14 -38.58 -12.08
CA GLY A 9 -17.49 -37.31 -12.36
C GLY A 9 -16.93 -36.77 -11.06
N ALA A 10 -15.61 -36.84 -10.92
CA ALA A 10 -14.89 -36.16 -9.86
C ALA A 10 -15.23 -34.67 -9.99
N GLY A 11 -16.13 -34.20 -9.13
CA GLY A 11 -16.42 -32.79 -8.99
C GLY A 11 -15.10 -32.10 -8.66
N ALA A 12 -14.53 -31.43 -9.66
CA ALA A 12 -13.43 -30.52 -9.45
C ALA A 12 -13.94 -29.47 -8.47
N GLN A 13 -13.59 -29.62 -7.20
CA GLN A 13 -13.80 -28.59 -6.20
C GLN A 13 -13.02 -27.38 -6.68
N THR A 14 -13.71 -26.44 -7.35
CA THR A 14 -13.19 -25.11 -7.68
C THR A 14 -13.03 -24.37 -6.37
N SER A 15 -11.99 -24.75 -5.63
CA SER A 15 -11.55 -24.04 -4.44
C SER A 15 -11.25 -22.63 -4.91
N ALA A 16 -12.03 -21.65 -4.45
CA ALA A 16 -11.85 -20.26 -4.81
C ALA A 16 -10.39 -19.89 -4.52
N ARG A 17 -9.63 -19.59 -5.58
CA ARG A 17 -8.20 -19.33 -5.45
C ARG A 17 -8.01 -18.00 -4.73
N ALA A 18 -7.81 -18.07 -3.42
CA ALA A 18 -7.57 -16.91 -2.59
C ALA A 18 -6.11 -16.50 -2.70
N TYR A 19 -5.87 -15.32 -3.28
CA TYR A 19 -4.54 -14.70 -3.31
C TYR A 19 -4.37 -13.87 -2.04
N GLN A 20 -3.86 -14.51 -0.97
CA GLN A 20 -3.55 -13.85 0.30
C GLN A 20 -2.03 -13.93 0.57
N GLY A 21 -1.54 -13.08 1.46
CA GLY A 21 -0.16 -13.18 1.96
C GLY A 21 0.88 -12.34 1.23
N TRP A 22 0.49 -11.20 0.62
CA TRP A 22 1.45 -10.18 0.18
C TRP A 22 2.22 -9.63 1.38
N GLN A 23 3.34 -10.26 1.70
CA GLN A 23 4.28 -9.77 2.70
C GLN A 23 5.30 -8.92 1.94
N VAL A 24 5.53 -7.70 2.44
CA VAL A 24 6.70 -6.93 1.99
C VAL A 24 7.92 -7.78 2.32
N GLU A 25 8.74 -8.09 1.32
CA GLU A 25 10.00 -8.79 1.53
C GLU A 25 10.87 -7.91 2.43
N LYS A 26 10.88 -8.25 3.71
CA LYS A 26 11.72 -7.58 4.71
C LYS A 26 13.03 -8.34 4.73
N ILE A 27 14.09 -7.67 4.28
CA ILE A 27 15.47 -8.14 4.45
C ILE A 27 15.75 -8.14 5.95
N ASN A 28 15.46 -9.26 6.61
CA ASN A 28 15.74 -9.46 8.02
C ASN A 28 17.18 -9.96 8.17
N PHE A 29 17.96 -9.31 9.01
CA PHE A 29 19.34 -9.68 9.27
C PHE A 29 19.38 -10.88 10.25
N MET A 30 19.60 -12.08 9.71
CA MET A 30 19.68 -13.37 10.44
C MET A 30 18.45 -13.72 11.31
N PHE A 31 17.84 -14.89 11.08
CA PHE A 31 16.75 -15.46 11.89
C PHE A 31 15.49 -14.58 12.08
N GLY A 32 15.22 -13.64 11.17
CA GLY A 32 14.04 -12.77 11.27
C GLY A 32 14.20 -11.60 12.25
N LEU A 33 15.42 -11.36 12.75
CA LEU A 33 15.73 -10.22 13.61
C LEU A 33 16.20 -9.04 12.75
N SER A 34 15.81 -7.84 13.15
CA SER A 34 16.40 -6.61 12.63
C SER A 34 17.81 -6.46 13.21
N THR A 35 18.76 -5.89 12.46
CA THR A 35 20.14 -5.62 12.94
C THR A 35 20.13 -4.85 14.25
N GLN A 36 19.16 -3.96 14.43
CA GLN A 36 18.99 -3.17 15.65
C GLN A 36 18.51 -4.02 16.84
N ARG A 37 17.65 -5.02 16.61
CA ARG A 37 17.21 -5.98 17.65
C ARG A 37 18.34 -6.90 18.07
N ALA A 38 19.17 -7.33 17.13
CA ALA A 38 20.36 -8.12 17.43
C ALA A 38 21.35 -7.33 18.30
N LEU A 39 21.58 -6.05 18.00
CA LEU A 39 22.42 -5.17 18.82
C LEU A 39 21.83 -4.94 20.22
N MET A 40 20.52 -4.67 20.31
CA MET A 40 19.83 -4.49 21.59
C MET A 40 19.88 -5.75 22.47
N LEU A 41 19.68 -6.93 21.88
CA LEU A 41 19.78 -8.19 22.58
C LEU A 41 21.23 -8.45 23.05
N GLY A 42 22.22 -8.20 22.19
CA GLY A 42 23.63 -8.29 22.56
C GLY A 42 24.00 -7.35 23.72
N ALA A 43 23.52 -6.11 23.68
CA ALA A 43 23.71 -5.15 24.76
C ALA A 43 23.03 -5.59 26.06
N ALA A 44 21.80 -6.12 25.99
CA ALA A 44 21.09 -6.61 27.16
C ALA A 44 21.81 -7.80 27.82
N VAL A 45 22.32 -8.74 27.03
CA VAL A 45 23.14 -9.87 27.52
C VAL A 45 24.41 -9.35 28.17
N LEU A 46 25.11 -8.40 27.53
CA LEU A 46 26.36 -7.83 28.05
C LEU A 46 26.12 -7.06 29.36
N ILE A 47 25.06 -6.26 29.46
CA ILE A 47 24.66 -5.56 30.70
C ILE A 47 24.29 -6.56 31.80
N ALA A 48 23.63 -7.68 31.47
CA ALA A 48 23.30 -8.72 32.44
C ALA A 48 24.52 -9.50 32.94
N THR A 49 25.54 -9.70 32.09
CA THR A 49 26.74 -10.50 32.42
C THR A 49 27.90 -9.67 32.97
N MET A 50 27.98 -8.37 32.67
CA MET A 50 29.05 -7.48 33.15
C MET A 50 29.19 -7.44 34.69
N PRO A 51 28.11 -7.35 35.50
CA PRO A 51 28.24 -7.31 36.96
C PRO A 51 28.73 -8.63 37.55
N ILE A 52 28.39 -9.74 36.89
CA ILE A 52 28.83 -11.10 37.27
C ILE A 52 30.33 -11.24 37.01
N ALA A 53 30.81 -10.75 35.86
CA ALA A 53 32.23 -10.76 35.51
C ALA A 53 33.09 -9.87 36.42
N MET A 54 32.55 -8.75 36.91
CA MET A 54 33.25 -7.81 37.79
C MET A 54 33.12 -8.12 39.29
N SER A 55 32.44 -9.22 39.68
CA SER A 55 32.17 -9.58 41.09
C SER A 55 31.49 -8.48 41.93
N ASN A 56 30.77 -7.55 41.28
CA ASN A 56 30.12 -6.43 41.92
C ASN A 56 28.65 -6.77 42.21
N MET A 57 28.40 -7.33 43.40
CA MET A 57 27.06 -7.80 43.81
C MET A 57 26.01 -6.68 43.84
N SER A 58 26.41 -5.44 44.13
CA SER A 58 25.54 -4.26 44.11
C SER A 58 25.10 -3.87 42.68
N GLY A 59 25.93 -4.10 41.68
CA GLY A 59 25.62 -3.82 40.28
C GLY A 59 24.55 -4.75 39.69
N ILE A 60 24.42 -5.96 40.24
CA ILE A 60 23.40 -6.95 39.80
C ILE A 60 21.99 -6.41 40.04
N VAL A 61 21.74 -5.80 41.19
CA VAL A 61 20.40 -5.31 41.57
C VAL A 61 19.89 -4.23 40.60
N VAL A 62 20.79 -3.45 40.00
CA VAL A 62 20.44 -2.38 39.04
C VAL A 62 20.46 -2.89 37.61
N ALA A 63 21.44 -3.70 37.22
CA ALA A 63 21.62 -4.15 35.85
C ALA A 63 20.57 -5.18 35.40
N TRP A 64 20.14 -6.07 36.30
CA TRP A 64 19.18 -7.14 35.98
C TRP A 64 17.78 -6.62 35.60
N PRO A 65 17.15 -5.68 36.34
CA PRO A 65 15.87 -5.12 35.92
C PRO A 65 15.99 -4.34 34.61
N ILE A 66 17.11 -3.64 34.36
CA ILE A 66 17.34 -2.94 33.08
C ILE A 66 17.45 -3.94 31.93
N ALA A 67 18.21 -5.03 32.11
CA ALA A 67 18.33 -6.09 31.10
C ALA A 67 16.99 -6.79 30.84
N LEU A 68 16.19 -7.03 31.88
CA LEU A 68 14.86 -7.63 31.76
C LEU A 68 13.89 -6.72 31.00
N VAL A 69 13.89 -5.42 31.29
CA VAL A 69 13.09 -4.42 30.55
C VAL A 69 13.51 -4.36 29.08
N LEU A 70 14.82 -4.34 28.79
CA LEU A 70 15.32 -4.35 27.41
C LEU A 70 14.92 -5.63 26.67
N ALA A 71 15.03 -6.79 27.31
CA ALA A 71 14.60 -8.06 26.75
C ALA A 71 13.09 -8.07 26.48
N LEU A 72 12.28 -7.57 27.43
CA LEU A 72 10.83 -7.49 27.27
C LEU A 72 10.45 -6.59 26.07
N LEU A 73 11.08 -5.42 25.93
CA LEU A 73 10.84 -4.49 24.82
C LEU A 73 11.15 -5.09 23.44
N VAL A 74 12.07 -6.06 23.36
CA VAL A 74 12.39 -6.79 22.12
C VAL A 74 11.27 -7.75 21.71
N PHE A 75 10.50 -8.28 22.67
CA PHE A 75 9.44 -9.26 22.41
C PHE A 75 8.03 -8.64 22.32
N ILE A 76 7.81 -7.46 22.89
CA ILE A 76 6.51 -6.77 22.75
C ILE A 76 6.31 -6.34 21.27
N ARG A 77 5.24 -6.84 20.66
CA ARG A 77 4.79 -6.46 19.31
C ARG A 77 3.53 -5.61 19.47
N ILE A 78 3.61 -4.33 19.13
CA ILE A 78 2.45 -3.42 19.20
C ILE A 78 1.88 -3.30 17.77
N ALA A 79 0.60 -3.67 17.61
CA ALA A 79 -0.13 -3.59 16.34
C ALA A 79 0.57 -4.28 15.15
N GLY A 80 1.24 -5.41 15.40
CA GLY A 80 1.93 -6.17 14.35
C GLY A 80 3.25 -5.55 13.86
N ARG A 81 3.73 -4.47 14.48
CA ARG A 81 5.08 -3.87 14.29
C ARG A 81 5.92 -4.02 15.56
N THR A 82 7.24 -4.19 15.43
CA THR A 82 8.12 -4.31 16.61
C THR A 82 8.42 -2.93 17.20
N THR A 83 8.77 -2.90 18.48
CA THR A 83 9.11 -1.68 19.21
C THR A 83 10.26 -0.89 18.56
N ASP A 84 11.22 -1.56 17.92
CA ASP A 84 12.33 -0.91 17.20
C ASP A 84 11.84 -0.16 15.95
N GLU A 85 10.91 -0.74 15.19
CA GLU A 85 10.28 -0.08 14.05
C GLU A 85 9.52 1.18 14.48
N TRP A 86 8.82 1.10 15.62
CA TRP A 86 8.15 2.26 16.20
C TRP A 86 9.13 3.32 16.70
N ALA A 87 10.20 2.92 17.41
CA ALA A 87 11.20 3.86 17.90
C ALA A 87 11.88 4.62 16.75
N MET A 88 12.28 3.93 15.68
CA MET A 88 12.88 4.58 14.50
C MET A 88 11.87 5.49 13.79
N ALA A 89 10.62 5.06 13.64
CA ALA A 89 9.57 5.89 13.05
C ALA A 89 9.30 7.15 13.89
N VAL A 90 9.26 7.03 15.22
CA VAL A 90 9.04 8.16 16.13
C VAL A 90 10.24 9.11 16.12
N VAL A 91 11.47 8.60 16.17
CA VAL A 91 12.70 9.42 16.13
C VAL A 91 12.81 10.16 14.80
N SER A 92 12.59 9.47 13.68
CA SER A 92 12.61 10.11 12.35
C SER A 92 11.52 11.17 12.23
N TYR A 93 10.31 10.89 12.68
CA TYR A 93 9.21 11.85 12.69
C TYR A 93 9.49 13.05 13.62
N ALA A 94 10.04 12.82 14.80
CA ALA A 94 10.44 13.87 15.73
C ALA A 94 11.54 14.76 15.13
N ALA A 95 12.55 14.17 14.49
CA ALA A 95 13.58 14.92 13.76
C ALA A 95 12.98 15.74 12.61
N LEU A 96 12.02 15.18 11.87
CA LEU A 96 11.31 15.87 10.79
C LEU A 96 10.47 17.05 11.32
N ARG A 97 9.83 16.87 12.49
CA ARG A 97 9.07 17.90 13.18
C ARG A 97 9.98 19.04 13.66
N ILE A 98 11.12 18.72 14.28
CA ILE A 98 12.10 19.72 14.74
C ILE A 98 12.63 20.53 13.55
N ARG A 99 12.88 19.87 12.41
CA ARG A 99 13.33 20.54 11.18
C ARG A 99 12.22 21.29 10.43
N SER A 100 11.00 21.34 10.96
CA SER A 100 9.82 21.92 10.29
C SER A 100 9.52 21.34 8.90
N GLN A 101 10.10 20.18 8.57
CA GLN A 101 9.93 19.47 7.30
C GLN A 101 8.62 18.66 7.25
N HIS A 102 7.83 18.70 8.32
CA HIS A 102 6.49 18.11 8.40
C HIS A 102 5.38 18.94 7.73
N LYS A 103 5.67 20.19 7.32
CA LYS A 103 4.70 21.06 6.65
C LYS A 103 4.88 20.96 5.13
N PHE A 104 3.90 20.34 4.48
CA PHE A 104 3.84 20.24 3.03
C PHE A 104 3.19 21.51 2.47
N LEU A 105 4.00 22.47 2.04
CA LEU A 105 3.55 23.58 1.20
C LEU A 105 3.55 23.08 -0.25
N GLY A 106 2.50 22.34 -0.59
CA GLY A 106 2.38 21.69 -1.89
C GLY A 106 2.14 22.69 -3.02
N ALA A 107 3.18 22.97 -3.81
CA ALA A 107 3.02 23.50 -5.16
C ALA A 107 2.79 22.40 -6.21
N ALA A 108 2.40 21.17 -5.80
CA ALA A 108 2.17 20.05 -6.72
C ALA A 108 1.04 20.32 -7.74
N PHE A 109 0.15 21.27 -7.44
CA PHE A 109 -0.92 21.72 -8.34
C PHE A 109 -0.73 23.18 -8.82
N SER A 110 0.44 23.79 -8.56
CA SER A 110 0.69 25.13 -9.09
C SER A 110 0.80 25.05 -10.62
N PRO A 111 -0.03 25.77 -11.38
CA PRO A 111 0.05 25.74 -12.83
C PRO A 111 1.45 26.19 -13.26
N LEU A 112 2.11 25.38 -14.10
CA LEU A 112 3.31 25.82 -14.81
C LEU A 112 2.95 27.10 -15.57
N SER A 113 3.58 28.22 -15.18
CA SER A 113 3.41 29.47 -15.90
C SER A 113 3.88 29.27 -17.35
N LYS A 114 2.97 29.44 -18.31
CA LYS A 114 3.24 29.45 -19.76
C LYS A 114 4.04 30.69 -20.20
N GLY A 115 4.79 31.32 -19.31
CA GLY A 115 5.61 32.49 -19.58
C GLY A 115 7.08 32.12 -19.49
N GLY A 116 7.79 32.19 -20.62
CA GLY A 116 9.22 31.97 -20.70
C GLY A 116 9.98 32.89 -19.74
N LYS A 117 10.44 32.32 -18.62
CA LYS A 117 11.65 32.62 -17.83
C LYS A 117 11.51 31.86 -16.52
N ALA A 118 12.32 30.81 -16.37
CA ALA A 118 12.29 29.87 -15.26
C ALA A 118 10.90 29.26 -15.01
N ALA A 119 10.55 28.21 -15.77
CA ALA A 119 9.55 27.25 -15.33
C ALA A 119 9.89 26.90 -13.87
N SER A 120 9.07 27.38 -12.93
CA SER A 120 9.33 27.25 -11.51
C SER A 120 9.50 25.77 -11.23
N ILE A 121 10.74 25.33 -11.02
CA ILE A 121 11.07 23.98 -10.59
C ILE A 121 10.21 23.79 -9.34
N PRO A 122 9.26 22.83 -9.33
CA PRO A 122 8.45 22.61 -8.16
C PRO A 122 9.40 22.41 -6.97
N ASP A 123 9.34 23.30 -5.99
CA ASP A 123 10.12 23.17 -4.75
C ASP A 123 9.44 22.08 -3.92
N LEU A 124 9.73 20.83 -4.32
CA LEU A 124 9.20 19.63 -3.72
C LEU A 124 9.91 19.44 -2.37
N PRO A 125 9.20 19.41 -1.23
CA PRO A 125 9.87 19.35 0.06
C PRO A 125 10.43 17.95 0.38
N GLY A 126 11.53 17.92 1.14
CA GLY A 126 12.04 16.71 1.78
C GLY A 126 12.56 15.66 0.80
N PHE A 127 12.05 14.42 0.90
CA PHE A 127 12.47 13.29 0.05
C PHE A 127 12.10 13.45 -1.43
N LEU A 128 11.17 14.36 -1.74
CA LEU A 128 10.77 14.68 -3.12
C LEU A 128 11.58 15.82 -3.73
N ALA A 129 12.39 16.54 -2.94
CA ALA A 129 13.30 17.59 -3.44
C ALA A 129 14.21 17.15 -4.59
N PRO A 130 14.76 15.92 -4.62
CA PRO A 130 15.56 15.46 -5.74
C PRO A 130 14.75 15.03 -6.96
N VAL A 131 13.41 15.04 -6.90
CA VAL A 131 12.55 14.58 -8.00
C VAL A 131 12.34 15.70 -9.01
N ARG A 132 12.65 15.42 -10.27
CA ARG A 132 12.40 16.33 -11.41
C ARG A 132 11.43 15.69 -12.38
N ILE A 133 10.47 16.46 -12.86
CA ILE A 133 9.57 16.01 -13.92
C ILE A 133 10.24 16.36 -15.25
N LEU A 134 10.58 15.33 -16.02
CA LEU A 134 11.12 15.39 -17.36
C LEU A 134 10.00 15.11 -18.37
N VAL A 135 10.12 15.66 -19.57
CA VAL A 135 9.25 15.33 -20.70
C VAL A 135 10.06 14.50 -21.68
N ALA A 136 9.58 13.31 -21.99
CA ALA A 136 10.15 12.41 -22.98
C ALA A 136 9.22 12.31 -24.18
N ASP A 137 9.78 12.35 -25.39
CA ASP A 137 9.04 12.08 -26.62
C ASP A 137 8.89 10.56 -26.79
N MET A 138 7.65 10.11 -26.97
CA MET A 138 7.31 8.70 -27.19
C MET A 138 7.44 8.28 -28.66
N GLY A 139 7.90 9.17 -29.56
CA GLY A 139 8.10 8.90 -30.98
C GLY A 139 6.80 8.86 -31.81
N ASN A 140 5.66 8.98 -31.15
CA ASN A 140 4.32 9.05 -31.76
C ASN A 140 3.70 10.46 -31.65
N GLY A 141 4.54 11.49 -31.42
CA GLY A 141 4.11 12.87 -31.21
C GLY A 141 3.41 13.10 -29.87
N ARG A 142 3.41 12.12 -28.96
CA ARG A 142 2.89 12.26 -27.61
C ARG A 142 4.03 12.42 -26.62
N GLU A 143 3.89 13.42 -25.76
CA GLU A 143 4.79 13.67 -24.66
C GLU A 143 4.42 12.80 -23.45
N LEU A 144 5.41 12.14 -22.86
CA LEU A 144 5.28 11.40 -21.61
C LEU A 144 6.04 12.16 -20.50
N ALA A 145 5.33 12.48 -19.42
CA ALA A 145 5.95 13.00 -18.22
C ALA A 145 6.62 11.84 -17.44
N VAL A 146 7.91 11.99 -17.15
CA VAL A 146 8.73 11.02 -16.41
C VAL A 146 9.29 11.72 -15.17
N ALA A 147 9.04 11.17 -14.00
CA ALA A 147 9.65 11.64 -12.75
C ALA A 147 11.03 10.99 -12.60
N TYR A 148 12.09 11.79 -12.62
CA TYR A 148 13.46 11.38 -12.36
C TYR A 148 13.83 11.66 -10.90
N ASN A 149 14.15 10.62 -10.14
CA ASN A 149 14.67 10.74 -8.78
C ASN A 149 16.21 10.73 -8.81
N ARG A 150 16.85 11.87 -8.52
CA ARG A 150 18.32 11.99 -8.53
C ARG A 150 19.00 11.15 -7.46
N HIS A 151 18.35 10.92 -6.32
CA HIS A 151 18.95 10.18 -5.20
C HIS A 151 19.01 8.68 -5.49
N GLU A 152 17.92 8.12 -6.01
CA GLU A 152 17.83 6.69 -6.37
C GLU A 152 18.28 6.41 -7.81
N GLN A 153 18.60 7.45 -8.58
CA GLN A 153 18.89 7.40 -10.01
C GLN A 153 17.82 6.62 -10.82
N SER A 154 16.57 6.72 -10.39
CA SER A 154 15.44 5.99 -10.95
C SER A 154 14.54 6.89 -11.79
N TYR A 155 13.97 6.33 -12.86
CA TYR A 155 12.99 6.99 -13.72
C TYR A 155 11.62 6.33 -13.49
N THR A 156 10.61 7.14 -13.19
CA THR A 156 9.24 6.68 -12.94
C THR A 156 8.30 7.29 -13.96
N ALA A 157 7.62 6.44 -14.72
CA ALA A 157 6.52 6.84 -15.60
C ALA A 157 5.19 6.39 -14.99
N VAL A 158 4.17 7.24 -15.09
CA VAL A 158 2.82 6.92 -14.59
C VAL A 158 1.87 6.87 -15.78
N ALA A 159 1.23 5.72 -15.98
CA ALA A 159 0.21 5.53 -17.02
C ALA A 159 -1.17 5.37 -16.39
N LYS A 160 -2.15 6.14 -16.87
CA LYS A 160 -3.55 5.95 -16.49
C LYS A 160 -4.15 4.81 -17.31
N VAL A 161 -4.42 3.70 -16.65
CA VAL A 161 -5.11 2.54 -17.27
C VAL A 161 -6.58 2.59 -16.87
N ARG A 162 -7.48 2.57 -17.86
CA ARG A 162 -8.91 2.31 -17.63
C ARG A 162 -9.19 0.86 -17.98
N PHE A 163 -9.85 0.15 -17.07
CA PHE A 163 -10.24 -1.23 -17.28
C PHE A 163 -11.69 -1.44 -16.79
N PRO A 164 -12.47 -2.34 -17.43
CA PRO A 164 -13.76 -2.74 -16.90
C PRO A 164 -13.52 -3.53 -15.60
N GLY A 165 -14.16 -3.09 -14.51
CA GLY A 165 -13.96 -3.63 -13.17
C GLY A 165 -14.09 -5.15 -13.09
N ILE A 166 -13.41 -5.77 -12.11
CA ILE A 166 -13.37 -7.22 -11.97
C ILE A 166 -14.62 -7.81 -11.29
N GLY A 167 -15.40 -6.98 -10.58
CA GLY A 167 -16.49 -7.42 -9.69
C GLY A 167 -17.72 -8.05 -10.36
N LEU A 168 -17.95 -7.79 -11.65
CA LEU A 168 -19.07 -8.37 -12.41
C LEU A 168 -18.63 -9.36 -13.49
N VAL A 169 -17.32 -9.65 -13.56
CA VAL A 169 -16.75 -10.55 -14.57
C VAL A 169 -16.91 -12.01 -14.10
N ASP A 170 -17.12 -12.94 -15.03
CA ASP A 170 -17.13 -14.39 -14.75
C ASP A 170 -15.82 -14.86 -14.07
N SER A 171 -15.90 -15.88 -13.21
CA SER A 171 -14.75 -16.38 -12.44
C SER A 171 -13.58 -16.81 -13.33
N GLY A 172 -13.84 -17.48 -14.46
CA GLY A 172 -12.78 -17.90 -15.37
C GLY A 172 -12.04 -16.72 -16.02
N ARG A 173 -12.78 -15.67 -16.38
CA ARG A 173 -12.19 -14.43 -16.91
C ARG A 173 -11.42 -13.65 -15.83
N ARG A 174 -11.85 -13.70 -14.57
CA ARG A 174 -11.08 -13.11 -13.45
C ARG A 174 -9.74 -13.81 -13.29
N ASP A 175 -9.72 -15.13 -13.27
CA ASP A 175 -8.49 -15.92 -13.14
C ASP A 175 -7.52 -15.68 -14.29
N GLN A 176 -8.03 -15.59 -15.52
CA GLN A 176 -7.21 -15.25 -16.69
C GLN A 176 -6.57 -13.86 -16.56
N ARG A 177 -7.29 -12.86 -16.05
CA ARG A 177 -6.74 -11.51 -15.83
C ARG A 177 -5.67 -11.50 -14.75
N VAL A 178 -5.89 -12.22 -13.65
CA VAL A 178 -4.90 -12.34 -12.57
C VAL A 178 -3.65 -13.09 -13.07
N ALA A 179 -3.82 -14.17 -13.82
CA ALA A 179 -2.70 -14.90 -14.43
C ALA A 179 -1.92 -14.03 -15.42
N GLY A 180 -2.62 -13.26 -16.27
CA GLY A 180 -1.99 -12.32 -17.20
C GLY A 180 -1.20 -11.22 -16.48
N TRP A 181 -1.72 -10.70 -15.37
CA TRP A 181 -0.99 -9.74 -14.52
C TRP A 181 0.27 -10.36 -13.90
N GLY A 182 0.18 -11.60 -13.39
CA GLY A 182 1.34 -12.32 -12.87
C GLY A 182 2.41 -12.56 -13.94
N SER A 183 1.99 -12.95 -15.14
CA SER A 183 2.89 -13.15 -16.29
C SER A 183 3.57 -11.85 -16.72
N LEU A 184 2.84 -10.73 -16.71
CA LEU A 184 3.40 -9.40 -17.00
C LEU A 184 4.47 -9.04 -15.97
N ILE A 185 4.19 -9.16 -14.67
CA ILE A 185 5.18 -8.88 -13.62
C ILE A 185 6.39 -9.81 -13.77
N SER A 186 6.18 -11.11 -14.01
CA SER A 186 7.31 -12.04 -14.18
C SER A 186 8.18 -11.73 -15.41
N GLY A 187 7.61 -11.13 -16.46
CA GLY A 187 8.37 -10.72 -17.64
C GLY A 187 9.12 -9.40 -17.43
N LEU A 188 8.55 -8.47 -16.65
CA LEU A 188 9.16 -7.17 -16.39
C LEU A 188 10.16 -7.19 -15.23
N CYS A 189 9.91 -7.99 -14.19
CA CYS A 189 10.72 -8.09 -12.98
C CYS A 189 11.72 -9.26 -13.06
N THR A 190 12.45 -9.35 -14.15
CA THR A 190 13.54 -10.32 -14.35
C THR A 190 14.88 -9.65 -14.08
N GLU A 191 15.84 -10.42 -13.58
CA GLU A 191 17.21 -9.96 -13.38
C GLU A 191 17.82 -9.43 -14.69
N GLY A 192 18.42 -8.25 -14.64
CA GLY A 192 18.99 -7.56 -15.81
C GLY A 192 18.01 -6.67 -16.60
N ASN A 193 16.72 -6.64 -16.25
CA ASN A 193 15.79 -5.69 -16.83
C ASN A 193 15.99 -4.27 -16.23
N PRO A 194 15.97 -3.17 -17.02
CA PRO A 194 16.00 -1.81 -16.49
C PRO A 194 14.81 -1.46 -15.56
N ILE A 195 13.72 -2.25 -15.58
CA ILE A 195 12.55 -2.00 -14.75
C ILE A 195 12.79 -2.54 -13.33
N THR A 196 13.02 -1.62 -12.39
CA THR A 196 13.25 -1.96 -10.98
C THR A 196 11.97 -2.18 -10.17
N ARG A 197 10.85 -1.57 -10.59
CA ARG A 197 9.58 -1.63 -9.85
C ARG A 197 8.38 -1.37 -10.75
N VAL A 198 7.32 -2.17 -10.55
CA VAL A 198 5.99 -1.93 -11.11
C VAL A 198 5.00 -1.77 -9.97
N GLN A 199 4.21 -0.69 -9.99
CA GLN A 199 3.18 -0.44 -8.98
C GLN A 199 1.84 -0.12 -9.64
N ALA A 200 0.79 -0.81 -9.21
CA ALA A 200 -0.58 -0.51 -9.58
C ALA A 200 -1.26 0.23 -8.41
N LEU A 201 -1.76 1.44 -8.66
CA LEU A 201 -2.51 2.21 -7.68
C LEU A 201 -3.96 2.35 -8.16
N GLN A 202 -4.88 1.86 -7.35
CA GLN A 202 -6.31 2.10 -7.53
C GLN A 202 -6.81 2.97 -6.39
N ARG A 203 -7.38 4.13 -6.73
CA ARG A 203 -8.08 4.95 -5.75
C ARG A 203 -9.53 4.45 -5.67
N LEU A 204 -9.87 3.84 -4.55
CA LEU A 204 -11.25 3.56 -4.18
C LEU A 204 -11.72 4.73 -3.31
N VAL A 205 -12.75 5.43 -3.78
CA VAL A 205 -13.44 6.45 -2.97
C VAL A 205 -14.82 5.87 -2.70
N PRO A 206 -15.28 5.81 -1.45
CA PRO A 206 -16.63 5.38 -1.15
C PRO A 206 -17.59 6.27 -1.93
N GLU A 207 -18.43 5.66 -2.74
CA GLU A 207 -19.40 6.42 -3.52
C GLU A 207 -20.46 6.98 -2.55
N SER A 208 -20.65 8.30 -2.56
CA SER A 208 -21.67 8.96 -1.73
C SER A 208 -23.11 8.63 -2.15
N GLY A 209 -23.29 7.91 -3.27
CA GLY A 209 -24.56 7.66 -3.94
C GLY A 209 -25.26 8.93 -4.45
N ALA A 210 -24.59 10.08 -4.41
CA ALA A 210 -25.11 11.32 -4.98
C ALA A 210 -25.18 11.24 -6.52
N GLU A 211 -24.22 10.57 -7.17
CA GLU A 211 -24.25 10.36 -8.63
C GLU A 211 -25.42 9.46 -9.03
N LEU A 212 -25.63 8.34 -8.33
CA LEU A 212 -26.78 7.46 -8.57
C LEU A 212 -28.12 8.18 -8.39
N ARG A 213 -28.24 9.05 -7.38
CA ARG A 213 -29.47 9.82 -7.12
C ARG A 213 -29.74 10.86 -8.20
N ARG A 214 -28.70 11.60 -8.62
CA ARG A 214 -28.80 12.54 -9.75
C ARG A 214 -29.19 11.82 -11.03
N TRP A 215 -28.54 10.70 -11.34
CA TRP A 215 -28.88 9.90 -12.51
C TRP A 215 -30.34 9.43 -12.45
N HIS A 216 -30.82 9.00 -11.28
CA HIS A 216 -32.22 8.63 -11.09
C HIS A 216 -33.15 9.83 -11.34
N GLU A 217 -32.88 10.99 -10.73
CA GLU A 217 -33.65 12.23 -10.94
C GLU A 217 -33.72 12.61 -12.43
N ASP A 218 -32.61 12.48 -13.16
CA ASP A 218 -32.51 12.81 -14.58
C ASP A 218 -33.22 11.79 -15.50
N HIS A 219 -33.52 10.58 -15.03
CA HIS A 219 -34.09 9.48 -15.82
C HIS A 219 -35.46 9.00 -15.30
N ILE A 220 -36.14 9.80 -14.49
CA ILE A 220 -37.55 9.56 -14.18
C ILE A 220 -38.39 9.85 -15.42
N SER A 221 -39.26 8.92 -15.78
CA SER A 221 -40.27 9.13 -16.80
C SER A 221 -41.45 9.90 -16.21
N ASP A 222 -41.99 10.87 -16.94
CA ASP A 222 -43.17 11.65 -16.52
C ASP A 222 -44.43 10.77 -16.31
N ASP A 223 -44.49 9.60 -16.95
CA ASP A 223 -45.59 8.63 -16.83
C ASP A 223 -45.34 7.57 -15.74
N ALA A 224 -44.31 7.74 -14.90
CA ALA A 224 -43.98 6.76 -13.87
C ALA A 224 -45.08 6.64 -12.79
N PRO A 225 -45.53 5.43 -12.45
CA PRO A 225 -46.49 5.23 -11.36
C PRO A 225 -45.94 5.73 -10.02
N ILE A 226 -46.77 6.46 -9.27
CA ILE A 226 -46.40 7.08 -7.99
C ILE A 226 -45.79 6.06 -7.01
N LEU A 227 -46.35 4.85 -6.95
CA LEU A 227 -45.85 3.78 -6.07
C LEU A 227 -44.42 3.34 -6.44
N ALA A 228 -44.09 3.31 -7.73
CA ALA A 228 -42.74 2.95 -8.18
C ALA A 228 -41.73 4.03 -7.79
N LEU A 229 -42.12 5.30 -7.87
CA LEU A 229 -41.29 6.43 -7.47
C LEU A 229 -41.00 6.39 -5.96
N GLU A 230 -42.01 6.16 -5.12
CA GLU A 230 -41.85 6.06 -3.67
C GLU A 230 -40.91 4.91 -3.27
N VAL A 231 -41.09 3.73 -3.88
CA VAL A 231 -40.23 2.57 -3.60
C VAL A 231 -38.80 2.83 -4.06
N SER A 232 -38.59 3.40 -5.26
CA SER A 232 -37.25 3.73 -5.75
C SER A 232 -36.55 4.76 -4.85
N GLN A 233 -37.25 5.78 -4.38
CA GLN A 233 -36.71 6.77 -3.45
C GLN A 233 -36.35 6.16 -2.09
N GLN A 234 -37.19 5.29 -1.53
CA GLN A 234 -36.91 4.58 -0.29
C GLN A 234 -35.67 3.66 -0.41
N LEU A 235 -35.56 2.92 -1.52
CA LEU A 235 -34.40 2.06 -1.78
C LEU A 235 -33.11 2.86 -1.96
N LEU A 236 -33.15 4.00 -2.68
CA LEU A 236 -32.00 4.90 -2.83
C LEU A 236 -31.56 5.51 -1.49
N GLY A 237 -32.52 5.89 -0.64
CA GLY A 237 -32.25 6.37 0.71
C GLY A 237 -31.54 5.33 1.58
N ALA A 238 -32.03 4.09 1.60
CA ALA A 238 -31.47 3.01 2.41
C ALA A 238 -30.11 2.49 1.88
N ALA A 239 -29.93 2.43 0.56
CA ALA A 239 -28.71 1.89 -0.05
C ALA A 239 -27.45 2.70 0.31
N THR A 240 -27.56 4.03 0.34
CA THR A 240 -26.44 4.93 0.67
C THR A 240 -25.91 4.74 2.10
N VAL A 241 -26.80 4.48 3.06
CA VAL A 241 -26.44 4.20 4.45
C VAL A 241 -25.79 2.81 4.56
N SER A 242 -26.32 1.81 3.84
CA SER A 242 -25.79 0.45 3.91
C SER A 242 -24.41 0.28 3.25
N THR A 243 -24.09 1.01 2.19
CA THR A 243 -22.78 0.92 1.52
C THR A 243 -21.69 1.55 2.38
N SER A 244 -21.97 2.71 3.00
CA SER A 244 -21.01 3.39 3.87
C SER A 244 -20.58 2.55 5.09
N ASN A 245 -21.50 1.79 5.68
CA ASN A 245 -21.22 0.95 6.86
C ASN A 245 -20.49 -0.36 6.54
N ARG A 246 -20.49 -0.82 5.29
CA ARG A 246 -19.82 -2.08 4.89
C ARG A 246 -18.35 -1.85 4.51
N GLU A 247 -18.00 -0.63 4.13
CA GLU A 247 -16.65 -0.27 3.70
C GLU A 247 -15.79 0.39 4.80
N ALA A 248 -16.37 0.66 5.97
CA ALA A 248 -15.68 1.15 7.18
C ALA A 248 -15.19 -0.01 8.07
#